data_AF-A0A3E3E733-F1
#
_entry.id   AF-A0A3E3E733-F1
#
_cell.length_a   1.000
_cell.length_b   1.000
_cell.length_c   1.000
_cell.angle_alpha   90.00
_cell.angle_beta   90.00
_cell.angle_gamma   90.00
#
_symmetry.space_group_name_H-M   'P 1'
#
loop_
_entity.id
_entity.type
_entity.pdbx_description
1 polymer ?
#
loop_
_entity_poly.entity_id
_entity_poly.type
_entity_poly.pdbx_seq_one_letter_code
_entity_poly.pdbx_strand_id
1 'polypeptide(L)'
;MTKKVDSRKEILNLIDQTIADTNYIKDDNAISNNIYKLLSNWIMLYFVISILLFISFKTATVNNQLDSHWYFPVQRIITMITYPLILIYYFYCVYKKAYSLKERDFLKLYSIVPSLMVFTKIINPLSYYLDTTLLLNLCHTISLDFIALIISSVLLKFYFKDSKLSLFIIYNVFVYLIYILVFSIFISSDNPSLFIIQCNNLMQYAQDTSLIVFTHFIIVLLYIKKVENNRL
;
A
#
# COMPACT_ATOMS: atom_id res chain seq x y z
N MET A 1 -32.17 19.84 36.74
CA MET A 1 -32.44 18.59 35.97
C MET A 1 -31.14 17.80 35.88
N THR A 2 -30.91 16.90 36.83
CA THR A 2 -29.76 16.00 36.83
C THR A 2 -30.08 14.79 35.95
N LYS A 3 -29.33 14.64 34.85
CA LYS A 3 -29.37 13.44 33.99
C LYS A 3 -29.03 12.24 34.86
N LYS A 4 -30.02 11.41 35.18
CA LYS A 4 -29.80 10.05 35.67
C LYS A 4 -29.17 9.28 34.52
N VAL A 5 -27.84 9.22 34.50
CA VAL A 5 -27.11 8.32 33.61
C VAL A 5 -27.51 6.91 34.03
N ASP A 6 -28.05 6.15 33.08
CA ASP A 6 -28.71 4.88 33.33
C ASP A 6 -27.66 3.83 33.70
N SER A 7 -27.49 3.56 35.00
CA SER A 7 -26.42 2.73 35.55
C SER A 7 -26.37 1.32 34.94
N ARG A 8 -27.51 0.80 34.47
CA ARG A 8 -27.56 -0.46 33.70
C ARG A 8 -26.78 -0.39 32.38
N LYS A 9 -26.85 0.75 31.69
CA LYS A 9 -26.17 0.95 30.42
C LYS A 9 -24.66 1.03 30.60
N GLU A 10 -24.20 1.62 31.71
CA GLU A 10 -22.78 1.63 32.10
C GLU A 10 -22.29 0.22 32.47
N ILE A 11 -23.08 -0.54 33.23
CA ILE A 11 -22.75 -1.93 33.61
C ILE A 11 -22.68 -2.83 32.36
N LEU A 12 -23.62 -2.70 31.44
CA LEU A 12 -23.61 -3.45 30.17
C LEU A 12 -22.38 -3.10 29.32
N ASN A 13 -22.05 -1.81 29.20
CA ASN A 13 -20.84 -1.37 28.50
C ASN A 13 -19.55 -1.94 29.13
N LEU A 14 -19.48 -1.99 30.47
CA LEU A 14 -18.35 -2.58 31.19
C LEU A 14 -18.23 -4.09 30.93
N ILE A 15 -19.34 -4.83 30.92
CA ILE A 15 -19.35 -6.26 30.60
C ILE A 15 -18.88 -6.49 29.16
N ASP A 16 -19.42 -5.73 28.20
CA ASP A 16 -19.04 -5.84 26.79
C ASP A 16 -17.56 -5.49 26.58
N GLN A 17 -17.05 -4.46 27.26
CA GLN A 17 -15.61 -4.13 27.26
C GLN A 17 -14.76 -5.24 27.89
N THR A 18 -15.19 -5.82 29.01
CA THR A 18 -14.43 -6.89 29.68
C THR A 18 -14.36 -8.14 28.81
N ILE A 19 -15.47 -8.49 28.13
CA ILE A 19 -15.50 -9.59 27.16
C ILE A 19 -14.59 -9.29 25.98
N ALA A 20 -14.62 -8.06 25.46
CA ALA A 20 -13.74 -7.60 24.39
C ALA A 20 -12.25 -7.72 24.77
N ASP A 21 -11.87 -7.24 25.94
CA ASP A 21 -10.50 -7.27 26.45
C ASP A 21 -10.04 -8.71 26.69
N THR A 22 -10.90 -9.55 27.25
CA THR A 22 -10.62 -10.98 27.47
C THR A 22 -10.37 -11.71 26.16
N ASN A 23 -11.19 -11.44 25.13
CA ASN A 23 -11.00 -12.01 23.80
C ASN A 23 -9.72 -11.47 23.13
N TYR A 24 -9.41 -10.19 23.32
CA TYR A 24 -8.18 -9.58 22.80
C TYR A 24 -6.91 -10.26 23.38
N ILE A 25 -6.91 -10.57 24.67
CA ILE A 25 -5.81 -11.27 25.36
C ILE A 25 -5.77 -12.74 24.92
N LYS A 26 -6.91 -13.41 24.80
CA LYS A 26 -7.00 -14.81 24.39
C LYS A 26 -6.50 -15.03 22.95
N ASP A 27 -6.79 -14.10 22.05
CA ASP A 27 -6.36 -14.12 20.65
C ASP A 27 -4.90 -13.67 20.47
N ASP A 28 -4.17 -13.34 21.54
CA ASP A 28 -2.82 -12.77 21.43
C ASP A 28 -1.81 -13.74 20.79
N ASN A 29 -2.09 -15.04 20.83
CA ASN A 29 -1.26 -16.11 20.24
C ASN A 29 -1.70 -16.58 18.84
N ALA A 30 -2.89 -16.20 18.37
CA ALA A 30 -3.40 -16.65 17.08
C ALA A 30 -3.03 -15.65 15.96
N ILE A 31 -2.10 -16.05 15.09
CA ILE A 31 -1.95 -15.41 13.79
C ILE A 31 -3.18 -15.77 12.98
N SER A 32 -3.89 -14.77 12.47
CA SER A 32 -5.11 -15.05 11.74
C SER A 32 -4.93 -15.12 10.24
N ASN A 33 -5.32 -16.28 9.73
CA ASN A 33 -5.54 -16.59 8.33
C ASN A 33 -6.40 -15.50 7.62
N ASN A 34 -7.23 -14.77 8.36
CA ASN A 34 -8.09 -13.71 7.85
C ASN A 34 -7.33 -12.44 7.42
N ILE A 35 -6.28 -12.03 8.16
CA ILE A 35 -5.42 -10.90 7.77
C ILE A 35 -4.63 -11.27 6.51
N TYR A 36 -4.01 -12.45 6.50
CA TYR A 36 -3.29 -12.94 5.31
C TYR A 36 -4.17 -12.92 4.06
N LYS A 37 -5.39 -13.48 4.15
CA LYS A 37 -6.34 -13.51 3.02
C LYS A 37 -6.74 -12.10 2.54
N LEU A 38 -6.99 -11.17 3.46
CA LEU A 38 -7.36 -9.80 3.08
C LEU A 38 -6.20 -9.08 2.40
N LEU A 39 -5.00 -9.13 2.98
CA LEU A 39 -3.81 -8.50 2.40
C LEU A 39 -3.47 -9.11 1.04
N SER A 40 -3.55 -10.44 0.90
CA SER A 40 -3.33 -11.14 -0.35
C SER A 40 -4.35 -10.74 -1.44
N ASN A 41 -5.65 -10.71 -1.11
CA ASN A 41 -6.66 -10.31 -2.09
C ASN A 41 -6.52 -8.85 -2.52
N TRP A 42 -6.22 -7.97 -1.57
CA TRP A 42 -6.03 -6.54 -1.85
C TRP A 42 -4.79 -6.30 -2.73
N ILE A 43 -3.65 -6.91 -2.42
CA ILE A 43 -2.44 -6.71 -3.24
C ILE A 43 -2.58 -7.32 -4.64
N MET A 44 -3.27 -8.45 -4.76
CA MET A 44 -3.56 -9.05 -6.07
C MET A 44 -4.45 -8.12 -6.91
N LEU A 45 -5.49 -7.52 -6.31
CA LEU A 45 -6.32 -6.54 -7.01
C LEU A 45 -5.51 -5.32 -7.45
N TYR A 46 -4.66 -4.79 -6.57
CA TYR A 46 -3.76 -3.68 -6.87
C TYR A 46 -2.82 -3.98 -8.04
N PHE A 47 -2.24 -5.19 -8.04
CA PHE A 47 -1.33 -5.64 -9.09
C PHE A 47 -2.04 -5.84 -10.43
N VAL A 48 -3.21 -6.48 -10.44
CA VAL A 48 -4.01 -6.68 -11.65
C VAL A 48 -4.36 -5.35 -12.30
N ILE A 49 -4.82 -4.36 -11.54
CA ILE A 49 -5.11 -3.02 -12.06
C ILE A 49 -3.85 -2.36 -12.63
N SER A 50 -2.73 -2.45 -11.91
CA SER A 50 -1.45 -1.88 -12.36
C SER A 50 -0.96 -2.51 -13.67
N ILE A 51 -1.08 -3.84 -13.82
CA ILE A 51 -0.76 -4.54 -15.08
C ILE A 51 -1.71 -4.13 -16.21
N LEU A 52 -3.02 -4.06 -15.96
CA LEU A 52 -3.98 -3.70 -17.01
C LEU A 52 -3.69 -2.30 -17.56
N LEU A 53 -3.38 -1.33 -16.69
CA LEU A 53 -2.96 0.01 -17.09
C LEU A 53 -1.62 0.02 -17.84
N PHE A 54 -0.70 -0.88 -17.48
CA PHE A 54 0.55 -1.03 -18.21
C PHE A 54 0.35 -1.65 -19.61
N ILE A 55 -0.50 -2.67 -19.73
CA ILE A 55 -0.86 -3.28 -21.01
C ILE A 55 -1.57 -2.27 -21.90
N SER A 56 -2.47 -1.44 -21.35
CA SER A 56 -3.11 -0.35 -22.13
C SER A 56 -2.08 0.64 -22.67
N PHE A 57 -1.07 1.00 -21.86
CA PHE A 57 0.03 1.83 -22.32
C PHE A 57 0.88 1.19 -23.42
N LYS A 58 1.26 -0.08 -23.28
CA LYS A 58 2.06 -0.78 -24.29
C LYS A 58 1.29 -0.99 -25.60
N THR A 59 0.01 -1.32 -25.53
CA THR A 59 -0.84 -1.47 -26.73
C THR A 59 -1.02 -0.13 -27.45
N ALA A 60 -1.23 0.96 -26.72
CA ALA A 60 -1.27 2.29 -27.32
C ALA A 60 0.06 2.71 -27.98
N THR A 61 1.19 2.30 -27.38
CA THR A 61 2.52 2.53 -27.96
C THR A 61 2.69 1.79 -29.28
N VAL A 62 2.37 0.49 -29.33
CA VAL A 62 2.52 -0.34 -30.54
C VAL A 62 1.61 0.13 -31.67
N ASN A 63 0.43 0.64 -31.33
CA ASN A 63 -0.56 1.12 -32.31
C ASN A 63 -0.40 2.61 -32.67
N ASN A 64 0.68 3.29 -32.24
CA ASN A 64 0.91 4.72 -32.44
C ASN A 64 -0.27 5.63 -31.98
N GLN A 65 -0.95 5.23 -30.91
CA GLN A 65 -2.08 5.97 -30.34
C GLN A 65 -1.64 7.04 -29.33
N LEU A 66 -0.37 7.04 -28.92
CA LEU A 66 0.17 8.02 -27.97
C LEU A 66 0.08 9.47 -28.46
N ASP A 67 0.15 9.68 -29.78
CA ASP A 67 0.03 11.00 -30.41
C ASP A 67 -1.42 11.49 -30.48
N SER A 68 -2.39 10.65 -30.13
CA SER A 68 -3.79 11.05 -30.12
C SER A 68 -4.08 11.97 -28.94
N HIS A 69 -4.82 13.04 -29.21
CA HIS A 69 -5.20 14.04 -28.20
C HIS A 69 -6.05 13.47 -27.05
N TRP A 70 -6.69 12.31 -27.25
CA TRP A 70 -7.63 11.73 -26.30
C TRP A 70 -7.00 10.67 -25.38
N TYR A 71 -5.90 10.03 -25.79
CA TYR A 71 -5.35 8.87 -25.07
C TYR A 71 -4.94 9.19 -23.63
N PHE A 72 -4.06 10.19 -23.44
CA PHE A 72 -3.57 10.55 -22.10
C PHE A 72 -4.67 11.05 -21.15
N PRO A 73 -5.62 11.91 -21.58
CA PRO A 73 -6.79 12.26 -20.77
C PRO A 73 -7.59 11.05 -20.31
N VAL A 74 -7.90 10.12 -21.23
CA VAL A 74 -8.67 8.90 -20.91
C VAL A 74 -7.91 8.00 -19.94
N GLN A 75 -6.62 7.76 -20.18
CA GLN A 75 -5.79 6.95 -19.30
C GLN A 75 -5.71 7.52 -17.87
N ARG A 76 -5.61 8.84 -17.73
CA ARG A 76 -5.63 9.52 -16.42
C ARG A 76 -6.96 9.34 -15.71
N ILE A 77 -8.09 9.50 -16.40
CA ILE A 77 -9.43 9.31 -15.83
C ILE A 77 -9.62 7.85 -15.37
N ILE A 78 -9.24 6.87 -16.19
CA ILE A 78 -9.30 5.44 -15.82
C ILE A 78 -8.46 5.18 -14.56
N THR A 79 -7.26 5.76 -14.47
CA THR A 79 -6.39 5.64 -13.30
C THR A 79 -7.06 6.22 -12.04
N MET A 80 -7.64 7.41 -12.15
CA MET A 80 -8.37 8.06 -11.04
C MET A 80 -9.62 7.30 -10.60
N ILE A 81 -10.24 6.50 -11.46
CA ILE A 81 -11.42 5.70 -11.10
C ILE A 81 -11.01 4.36 -10.49
N THR A 82 -10.04 3.68 -11.10
CA THR A 82 -9.67 2.30 -10.73
C THR A 82 -8.94 2.21 -9.38
N TYR A 83 -8.04 3.14 -9.07
CA TYR A 83 -7.28 3.08 -7.80
C TYR A 83 -8.13 3.35 -6.55
N PRO A 84 -9.08 4.32 -6.51
CA PRO A 84 -10.02 4.44 -5.39
C PRO A 84 -10.90 3.21 -5.19
N LEU A 85 -11.28 2.50 -6.25
CA LEU A 85 -12.06 1.26 -6.12
C LEU A 85 -11.30 0.18 -5.33
N ILE A 86 -9.96 0.12 -5.45
CA ILE A 86 -9.12 -0.76 -4.63
C ILE A 86 -9.27 -0.41 -3.14
N LEU A 87 -9.25 0.89 -2.82
CA LEU A 87 -9.39 1.36 -1.43
C LEU A 87 -10.79 1.10 -0.88
N ILE A 88 -11.82 1.34 -1.69
CA ILE A 88 -13.22 1.03 -1.34
C ILE A 88 -13.38 -0.48 -1.08
N TYR A 89 -12.81 -1.32 -1.94
CA TYR A 89 -12.82 -2.77 -1.76
C TYR A 89 -12.10 -3.20 -0.46
N TYR A 90 -10.97 -2.57 -0.13
CA TYR A 90 -10.27 -2.81 1.13
C TYR A 90 -11.17 -2.51 2.33
N PHE A 91 -11.74 -1.31 2.40
CA PHE A 91 -12.63 -0.94 3.51
C PHE A 91 -13.88 -1.82 3.58
N TYR A 92 -14.50 -2.12 2.44
CA TYR A 92 -15.62 -3.05 2.37
C TYR A 92 -15.28 -4.40 3.02
N CYS A 93 -14.11 -4.96 2.70
CA CYS A 93 -13.66 -6.21 3.30
C CYS A 93 -13.45 -6.09 4.81
N VAL A 94 -12.82 -5.01 5.28
CA VAL A 94 -12.58 -4.74 6.72
C VAL A 94 -13.88 -4.65 7.51
N TYR A 95 -14.93 -4.01 6.96
CA TYR A 95 -16.20 -3.83 7.65
C TYR A 95 -17.15 -5.04 7.55
N LYS A 96 -17.10 -5.82 6.47
CA LYS A 96 -18.07 -6.91 6.22
C LYS A 96 -17.71 -8.22 6.89
N LYS A 97 -16.41 -8.54 7.02
CA LYS A 97 -15.97 -9.83 7.55
C LYS A 97 -15.99 -9.85 9.07
N ALA A 98 -16.32 -11.01 9.65
CA ALA A 98 -16.24 -11.26 11.07
C ALA A 98 -14.76 -11.39 11.49
N TYR A 99 -14.13 -10.25 11.76
CA TYR A 99 -12.80 -10.16 12.35
C TYR A 99 -12.88 -10.12 13.87
N SER A 100 -11.87 -10.65 14.55
CA SER A 100 -11.68 -10.37 15.98
C SER A 100 -11.44 -8.88 16.20
N LEU A 101 -11.64 -8.40 17.42
CA LEU A 101 -11.44 -6.99 17.75
C LEU A 101 -10.01 -6.54 17.45
N LYS A 102 -9.03 -7.37 17.82
CA LYS A 102 -7.61 -7.15 17.56
C LYS A 102 -7.28 -7.03 16.08
N GLU A 103 -7.79 -7.95 15.25
CA GLU A 103 -7.61 -7.92 13.81
C GLU A 103 -8.21 -6.68 13.19
N ARG A 104 -9.44 -6.33 13.60
CA ARG A 104 -10.16 -5.18 13.07
C ARG A 104 -9.43 -3.87 13.38
N ASP A 105 -8.91 -3.71 14.59
CA ASP A 105 -8.19 -2.51 14.97
C ASP A 105 -6.83 -2.42 14.27
N PHE A 106 -6.13 -3.56 14.11
CA PHE A 106 -4.95 -3.63 13.25
C PHE A 106 -5.26 -3.23 11.80
N LEU A 107 -6.32 -3.79 11.19
CA LEU A 107 -6.68 -3.51 9.80
C LEU A 107 -7.12 -2.05 9.60
N LYS A 108 -7.79 -1.44 10.58
CA LYS A 108 -8.07 0.00 10.55
C LYS A 108 -6.80 0.83 10.59
N LEU A 109 -5.82 0.47 11.43
CA LEU A 109 -4.53 1.15 11.43
C LEU A 109 -3.76 0.90 10.12
N TYR A 110 -3.83 -0.32 9.60
CA TYR A 110 -3.18 -0.74 8.38
C TYR A 110 -3.74 -0.05 7.12
N SER A 111 -4.96 0.49 7.17
CA SER A 111 -5.57 1.21 6.03
C SER A 111 -4.75 2.40 5.54
N ILE A 112 -3.84 2.93 6.37
CA ILE A 112 -2.86 3.96 5.98
C ILE A 112 -2.02 3.47 4.78
N VAL A 113 -1.62 2.19 4.74
CA VAL A 113 -0.77 1.63 3.69
C VAL A 113 -1.48 1.61 2.32
N PRO A 114 -2.67 0.98 2.17
CA PRO A 114 -3.46 1.09 0.94
C PRO A 114 -3.76 2.53 0.53
N SER A 115 -4.03 3.40 1.50
CA SER A 115 -4.36 4.81 1.22
C SER A 115 -3.17 5.55 0.62
N LEU A 116 -1.98 5.39 1.19
CA LEU A 116 -0.76 5.99 0.67
C LEU A 116 -0.45 5.51 -0.75
N MET A 117 -0.53 4.20 -1.00
CA MET A 117 -0.25 3.64 -2.33
C MET A 117 -1.24 4.11 -3.39
N VAL A 118 -2.54 4.13 -3.07
CA VAL A 118 -3.58 4.66 -3.97
C VAL A 118 -3.35 6.15 -4.22
N PHE A 119 -2.99 6.92 -3.19
CA PHE A 119 -2.68 8.33 -3.32
C PHE A 119 -1.48 8.57 -4.24
N THR A 120 -0.40 7.79 -4.14
CA THR A 120 0.77 7.87 -5.05
C THR A 120 0.38 7.72 -6.53
N LYS A 121 -0.62 6.87 -6.82
CA LYS A 121 -1.03 6.60 -8.20
C LYS A 121 -2.00 7.65 -8.76
N ILE A 122 -2.76 8.30 -7.90
CA ILE A 122 -3.76 9.32 -8.30
C ILE A 122 -3.14 10.72 -8.38
N ILE A 123 -2.16 11.02 -7.53
CA ILE A 123 -1.61 12.37 -7.39
C ILE A 123 -1.04 12.94 -8.70
N ASN A 124 -0.36 12.13 -9.51
CA ASN A 124 0.20 12.57 -10.79
C ASN A 124 -0.88 12.84 -11.86
N PRO A 125 -1.87 11.95 -12.09
CA PRO A 125 -3.04 12.31 -12.88
C PRO A 125 -3.77 13.56 -12.37
N LEU A 126 -3.85 13.74 -11.05
CA LEU A 126 -4.61 14.82 -10.42
C LEU A 126 -3.89 16.18 -10.57
N SER A 127 -2.57 16.19 -10.44
CA SER A 127 -1.74 17.40 -10.58
C SER A 127 -1.87 18.01 -11.98
N TYR A 128 -2.05 17.20 -13.02
CA TYR A 128 -2.29 17.65 -14.38
C TYR A 128 -3.55 18.53 -14.51
N TYR A 129 -4.64 18.19 -13.84
CA TYR A 129 -5.89 18.97 -13.92
C TYR A 129 -5.92 20.16 -12.98
N LEU A 130 -5.06 20.18 -11.97
CA LEU A 130 -4.98 21.25 -10.97
C LEU A 130 -3.88 22.28 -11.27
N ASP A 131 -3.12 22.08 -12.36
CA ASP A 131 -1.96 22.90 -12.76
C ASP A 131 -0.94 23.08 -11.62
N THR A 132 -0.67 22.00 -10.89
CA THR A 132 0.22 22.02 -9.71
C THR A 132 1.58 21.43 -10.06
N THR A 133 2.40 22.22 -10.74
CA THR A 133 3.81 21.89 -11.09
C THR A 133 4.64 21.48 -9.87
N LEU A 134 4.40 22.09 -8.71
CA LEU A 134 5.08 21.79 -7.46
C LEU A 134 4.72 20.41 -6.88
N LEU A 135 3.47 19.95 -7.07
CA LEU A 135 3.00 18.64 -6.61
C LEU A 135 3.66 17.51 -7.43
N LEU A 136 3.83 17.75 -8.74
CA LEU A 136 4.50 16.85 -9.67
C LEU A 136 5.96 16.59 -9.26
N ASN A 137 6.69 17.67 -8.94
CA ASN A 137 8.10 17.58 -8.53
C ASN A 137 8.28 16.83 -7.20
N LEU A 138 7.38 17.02 -6.22
CA LEU A 138 7.41 16.32 -4.94
C LEU A 138 7.17 14.81 -5.10
N CYS A 139 6.26 14.41 -5.99
CA CYS A 139 5.99 12.99 -6.24
C CYS A 139 7.12 12.27 -6.98
N HIS A 140 7.90 12.99 -7.79
CA HIS A 140 9.09 12.44 -8.43
C HIS A 140 10.29 12.34 -7.48
N THR A 141 10.39 13.21 -6.47
CA THR A 141 11.49 13.19 -5.48
C THR A 141 11.25 12.20 -4.34
N ILE A 142 10.03 12.11 -3.83
CA ILE A 142 9.68 11.21 -2.71
C ILE A 142 8.62 10.23 -3.20
N SER A 143 9.05 9.06 -3.63
CA SER A 143 8.12 7.99 -3.97
C SER A 143 7.45 7.46 -2.69
N LEU A 144 6.21 7.92 -2.47
CA LEU A 144 5.35 7.55 -1.33
C LEU A 144 5.13 6.02 -1.23
N ASP A 145 5.29 5.29 -2.34
CA ASP A 145 5.23 3.83 -2.34
C ASP A 145 6.28 3.22 -1.40
N PHE A 146 7.52 3.71 -1.40
CA PHE A 146 8.55 3.20 -0.49
C PHE A 146 8.23 3.51 0.98
N ILE A 147 7.69 4.70 1.26
CA ILE A 147 7.24 5.07 2.60
C ILE A 147 6.12 4.12 3.05
N ALA A 148 5.16 3.82 2.17
CA ALA A 148 4.09 2.87 2.45
C ALA A 148 4.63 1.45 2.73
N LEU A 149 5.65 0.99 1.99
CA LEU A 149 6.30 -0.31 2.23
C LEU A 149 7.02 -0.38 3.59
N ILE A 150 7.70 0.70 3.98
CA ILE A 150 8.34 0.81 5.30
C ILE A 150 7.29 0.77 6.41
N ILE A 151 6.24 1.59 6.31
CA ILE A 151 5.13 1.62 7.29
C ILE A 151 4.46 0.25 7.37
N SER A 152 4.18 -0.38 6.22
CA SER A 152 3.63 -1.74 6.15
C SER A 152 4.47 -2.74 6.94
N SER A 153 5.78 -2.77 6.69
CA SER A 153 6.70 -3.68 7.38
C SER A 153 6.76 -3.43 8.89
N VAL A 154 6.72 -2.16 9.31
CA VAL A 154 6.67 -1.77 10.73
C VAL A 154 5.37 -2.26 11.39
N LEU A 155 4.21 -2.00 10.78
CA LEU A 155 2.91 -2.41 11.31
C LEU A 155 2.81 -3.93 11.41
N LEU A 156 3.27 -4.66 10.40
CA LEU A 156 3.30 -6.12 10.40
C LEU A 156 4.23 -6.65 11.50
N LYS A 157 5.42 -6.05 11.68
CA LYS A 157 6.34 -6.40 12.78
C LYS A 157 5.66 -6.29 14.13
N PHE A 158 4.98 -5.16 14.39
CA PHE A 158 4.29 -4.95 15.67
C PHE A 158 3.13 -5.91 15.88
N TYR A 159 2.36 -6.22 14.83
CA TYR A 159 1.24 -7.14 14.92
C TYR A 159 1.68 -8.59 15.18
N PHE A 160 2.65 -9.08 14.39
CA PHE A 160 3.12 -10.47 14.48
C PHE A 160 4.14 -10.71 15.60
N LYS A 161 4.66 -9.62 16.20
CA LYS A 161 5.72 -9.64 17.22
C LYS A 161 6.95 -10.45 16.77
N ASP A 162 7.23 -10.46 15.46
CA ASP A 162 8.31 -11.25 14.86
C ASP A 162 9.52 -10.36 14.52
N SER A 163 10.68 -10.67 15.10
CA SER A 163 11.91 -9.91 14.89
C SER A 163 12.43 -10.02 13.46
N LYS A 164 12.17 -11.11 12.73
CA LYS A 164 12.61 -11.28 11.35
C LYS A 164 11.93 -10.31 10.38
N LEU A 165 10.74 -9.79 10.73
CA LEU A 165 10.08 -8.76 9.95
C LEU A 165 10.88 -7.43 9.92
N SER A 166 11.83 -7.24 10.85
CA SER A 166 12.76 -6.10 10.79
C SER A 166 13.68 -6.12 9.57
N LEU A 167 13.98 -7.30 9.02
CA LEU A 167 14.78 -7.42 7.80
C LEU A 167 14.09 -6.77 6.59
N PHE A 168 12.76 -6.85 6.51
CA PHE A 168 11.98 -6.19 5.46
C PHE A 168 12.03 -4.67 5.59
N ILE A 169 12.05 -4.14 6.81
CA ILE A 169 12.21 -2.70 7.06
C ILE A 169 13.58 -2.25 6.55
N ILE A 170 14.66 -2.94 6.94
CA ILE A 170 16.03 -2.63 6.52
C ILE A 170 16.15 -2.71 4.99
N TYR A 171 15.59 -3.76 4.37
CA TYR A 171 15.57 -3.94 2.92
C TYR A 171 14.88 -2.75 2.22
N ASN A 172 13.68 -2.36 2.67
CA ASN A 172 12.95 -1.26 2.04
C ASN A 172 13.69 0.08 2.18
N VAL A 173 14.28 0.35 3.35
CA VAL A 173 15.11 1.54 3.57
C VAL A 173 16.32 1.53 2.63
N PHE A 174 17.00 0.39 2.50
CA PHE A 174 18.16 0.26 1.62
C PHE A 174 17.80 0.50 0.15
N VAL A 175 16.72 -0.11 -0.34
CA VAL A 175 16.23 0.10 -1.71
C VAL A 175 15.85 1.55 -1.94
N TYR A 176 15.20 2.19 -0.96
CA TYR A 176 14.83 3.61 -1.04
C TYR A 176 16.07 4.52 -1.13
N LEU A 177 17.11 4.26 -0.34
CA LEU A 177 18.37 5.02 -0.41
C LEU A 177 19.06 4.86 -1.77
N ILE A 178 19.08 3.65 -2.33
CA ILE A 178 19.61 3.40 -3.68
C ILE A 178 18.80 4.18 -4.74
N TYR A 179 17.47 4.20 -4.62
CA TYR A 179 16.61 4.95 -5.52
C TYR A 179 16.94 6.45 -5.50
N ILE A 180 17.01 7.05 -4.31
CA ILE A 180 17.37 8.47 -4.16
C ILE A 180 18.76 8.74 -4.72
N LEU A 181 19.73 7.86 -4.46
CA LEU A 181 21.11 8.04 -4.93
C LEU A 181 21.19 8.05 -6.45
N VAL A 182 20.55 7.08 -7.13
CA VAL A 182 20.54 7.04 -8.61
C VAL A 182 19.82 8.25 -9.20
N PHE A 183 18.66 8.62 -8.64
CA PHE A 183 17.92 9.80 -9.07
C PHE A 183 18.70 11.10 -8.88
N SER A 184 19.39 11.24 -7.75
CA SER A 184 20.20 12.42 -7.43
C SER A 184 21.37 12.56 -8.40
N ILE A 185 22.11 11.47 -8.67
CA ILE A 185 23.21 11.45 -9.63
C ILE A 185 22.70 11.76 -11.04
N PHE A 186 21.54 11.25 -11.42
CA PHE A 186 20.93 11.51 -12.73
C PHE A 186 20.59 13.00 -12.90
N ILE A 187 19.97 13.63 -11.90
CA ILE A 187 19.61 15.06 -11.95
C ILE A 187 20.82 15.97 -11.85
N SER A 188 21.82 15.64 -11.04
CA SER A 188 23.00 16.49 -10.83
C SER A 188 24.02 16.43 -11.97
N SER A 189 23.82 15.58 -12.97
CA SER A 189 24.75 15.38 -14.07
C SER A 189 24.26 16.10 -15.32
N ASP A 190 25.07 17.03 -15.83
CA ASP A 190 24.78 17.71 -17.10
C ASP A 190 24.80 16.74 -18.31
N ASN A 191 25.57 15.67 -18.22
CA ASN A 191 25.66 14.59 -19.22
C ASN A 191 25.80 13.23 -18.51
N PRO A 192 24.69 12.63 -18.05
CA PRO A 192 24.73 11.35 -17.34
C PRO A 192 25.23 10.24 -18.27
N SER A 193 26.07 9.36 -17.73
CA SER A 193 26.55 8.20 -18.50
C SER A 193 25.39 7.28 -18.90
N LEU A 194 25.55 6.52 -19.98
CA LEU A 194 24.55 5.55 -20.46
C LEU A 194 24.13 4.58 -19.34
N PHE A 195 25.07 4.19 -18.48
CA PHE A 195 24.80 3.34 -17.32
C PHE A 195 23.82 3.99 -16.34
N ILE A 196 24.06 5.25 -15.96
CA ILE A 196 23.18 6.00 -15.03
C ILE A 196 21.78 6.16 -15.64
N ILE A 197 21.70 6.46 -16.94
CA ILE A 197 20.43 6.58 -17.68
C ILE A 197 19.65 5.25 -17.62
N GLN A 198 20.31 4.13 -17.89
CA GLN A 198 19.67 2.80 -17.85
C GLN A 198 19.19 2.45 -16.43
N CYS A 199 19.98 2.75 -15.40
CA CYS A 199 19.57 2.55 -14.01
C CYS A 199 18.34 3.38 -13.64
N ASN A 200 18.31 4.67 -13.99
CA ASN A 200 17.18 5.55 -13.73
C ASN A 200 15.91 5.07 -14.46
N ASN A 201 16.03 4.69 -15.74
CA ASN A 201 14.91 4.18 -16.53
C ASN A 201 14.35 2.87 -15.94
N LEU A 202 15.22 1.97 -15.47
CA LEU A 202 14.80 0.72 -14.83
C LEU A 202 14.05 0.99 -13.52
N MET A 203 14.53 1.96 -12.72
CA MET A 203 13.86 2.35 -11.48
C MET A 203 12.50 3.00 -11.73
N GLN A 204 12.40 3.91 -12.69
CA GLN A 204 11.14 4.52 -13.10
C GLN A 204 10.15 3.45 -13.58
N TYR A 205 10.60 2.53 -14.44
CA TYR A 205 9.78 1.42 -14.89
C TYR A 205 9.25 0.55 -13.74
N ALA A 206 10.12 0.23 -12.78
CA ALA A 206 9.76 -0.57 -11.62
C ALA A 206 8.76 0.14 -10.69
N GLN A 207 8.81 1.47 -10.62
CA GLN A 207 7.86 2.30 -9.88
C GLN A 207 6.51 2.42 -10.61
N ASP A 208 6.53 2.70 -11.92
CA ASP A 208 5.32 2.87 -12.73
C ASP A 208 4.47 1.61 -12.74
N THR A 209 5.12 0.45 -12.92
CA THR A 209 4.48 -0.88 -12.89
C THR A 209 4.16 -1.38 -11.49
N SER A 210 4.61 -0.67 -10.44
CA SER A 210 4.55 -1.12 -9.04
C SER A 210 5.17 -2.51 -8.80
N LEU A 211 6.18 -2.87 -9.61
CA LEU A 211 6.83 -4.18 -9.53
C LEU A 211 7.55 -4.37 -8.19
N ILE A 212 8.22 -3.34 -7.67
CA ILE A 212 8.91 -3.40 -6.36
C ILE A 212 7.90 -3.61 -5.22
N VAL A 213 6.77 -2.92 -5.29
CA VAL A 213 5.69 -3.06 -4.31
C VAL A 213 5.15 -4.48 -4.31
N PHE A 214 4.87 -5.02 -5.50
CA PHE A 214 4.31 -6.36 -5.63
C PHE A 214 5.28 -7.45 -5.15
N THR A 215 6.56 -7.37 -5.54
CA THR A 215 7.58 -8.33 -5.10
C THR A 215 7.76 -8.28 -3.59
N HIS A 216 7.82 -7.08 -3.00
CA HIS A 216 7.88 -6.92 -1.55
C HIS A 216 6.71 -7.63 -0.85
N PHE A 217 5.48 -7.33 -1.26
CA PHE A 217 4.29 -7.90 -0.63
C PHE A 217 4.17 -9.40 -0.82
N ILE A 218 4.56 -9.96 -1.97
CA ILE A 218 4.61 -11.42 -2.15
C ILE A 218 5.56 -12.05 -1.14
N ILE A 219 6.79 -11.53 -1.02
CA ILE A 219 7.80 -12.12 -0.13
C ILE A 219 7.32 -12.04 1.33
N VAL A 220 6.74 -10.90 1.73
CA VAL A 220 6.16 -10.71 3.06
C VAL A 220 4.99 -11.66 3.32
N LEU A 221 4.08 -11.83 2.35
CA LEU A 221 2.95 -12.76 2.47
C LEU A 221 3.41 -14.21 2.55
N LEU A 222 4.38 -14.63 1.74
CA LEU A 222 4.98 -15.96 1.81
C LEU A 222 5.65 -16.19 3.17
N TYR A 223 6.31 -15.17 3.71
CA TYR A 223 6.89 -15.21 5.05
C TYR A 223 5.83 -15.40 6.12
N ILE A 224 4.77 -14.58 6.11
CA ILE A 224 3.65 -14.67 7.07
C ILE A 224 3.01 -16.07 7.01
N LYS A 225 2.74 -16.58 5.81
CA LYS A 225 2.18 -17.93 5.62
C LYS A 225 3.09 -19.03 6.18
N LYS A 226 4.41 -18.90 6.01
CA LYS A 226 5.37 -19.85 6.58
C LYS A 226 5.38 -19.79 8.11
N VAL A 227 5.33 -18.59 8.70
CA VAL A 227 5.26 -18.42 10.16
C VAL A 227 3.96 -19.02 10.71
N GLU A 228 2.84 -18.84 10.02
CA GLU A 228 1.55 -19.45 10.37
C GLU A 228 1.63 -20.98 10.37
N ASN A 229 2.13 -21.58 9.28
CA ASN A 229 2.28 -23.03 9.15
C ASN A 229 3.20 -23.66 10.21
N ASN A 230 4.17 -22.91 10.73
CA ASN A 230 5.11 -23.41 11.74
C ASN A 230 4.60 -23.28 13.19
N ARG A 231 3.48 -22.58 13.41
CA ARG A 231 2.87 -22.38 14.75
C ARG A 231 1.65 -23.27 14.99
N LEU A 232 1.07 -23.85 13.93
CA LEU A 232 0.02 -24.88 13.96
C LEU A 232 0.64 -26.27 14.08
#